data_AF-A0A6V7LMW5-F1
#
_entry.id   AF-A0A6V7LMW5-F1
#
_cell.length_a   1.000
_cell.length_b   1.000
_cell.length_c   1.000
_cell.angle_alpha   90.00
_cell.angle_beta   90.00
_cell.angle_gamma   90.00
#
_symmetry.space_group_name_H-M   'P 1'
#
loop_
_entity.id
_entity.type
_entity.pdbx_description
1 polymer ?
#
loop_
_entity_poly.entity_id
_entity_poly.type
_entity_poly.pdbx_seq_one_letter_code
_entity_poly.pdbx_strand_id
1 'polypeptide(L)'
;WQIQFHLGPSLFGRKLDIFTNHPLSPDQKFSRQTYYQLAWNNDVASFRISQAGSFHYYATDSNSSSTKSIASGYLLSEPELTIGSTGEKLPLDCIQCQTVLSKNLGPISTWEEKLLVSKKSGYNMVHFTPIQELGDSLSAYSLSNQSKLNSSFNDSNDKPATFEDIEKLTKKMREDWNVLSICDIVLNHTANESPFLISHPECTYNCFNSPHLRPSYLLDAMLFELTLQ
;
A
#
# COMPACT_ATOMS: atom_id res chain seq x y z
N TRP A 1 1.99 -6.21 21.90
CA TRP A 1 0.84 -5.67 22.66
C TRP A 1 -0.16 -6.78 22.96
N GLN A 2 -0.87 -6.72 24.09
CA GLN A 2 -1.98 -7.63 24.39
C GLN A 2 -3.29 -6.84 24.36
N ILE A 3 -4.26 -7.32 23.59
CA ILE A 3 -5.60 -6.75 23.52
C ILE A 3 -6.51 -7.54 24.44
N GLN A 4 -7.32 -6.82 25.21
CA GLN A 4 -8.30 -7.41 26.12
C GLN A 4 -9.66 -6.78 25.85
N PHE A 5 -10.64 -7.62 25.63
CA PHE A 5 -12.04 -7.25 25.58
C PHE A 5 -12.66 -7.50 26.95
N HIS A 6 -13.28 -6.45 27.49
CA HIS A 6 -13.99 -6.46 28.76
C HIS A 6 -15.48 -6.17 28.49
N LEU A 7 -16.36 -6.88 29.18
CA LEU A 7 -17.80 -6.59 29.09
C LEU A 7 -18.11 -5.31 29.86
N GLY A 8 -18.70 -4.33 29.16
CA GLY A 8 -19.21 -3.12 29.80
C GLY A 8 -20.48 -3.38 30.63
N PRO A 9 -20.87 -2.47 31.55
CA PRO A 9 -22.05 -2.65 32.39
C PRO A 9 -23.37 -2.86 31.62
N SER A 10 -23.49 -2.30 30.42
CA SER A 10 -24.68 -2.46 29.55
C SER A 10 -24.85 -3.87 28.98
N LEU A 11 -23.81 -4.71 29.09
CA LEU A 11 -23.78 -6.09 28.60
C LEU A 11 -23.80 -7.11 29.75
N PHE A 12 -24.04 -6.66 30.99
CA PHE A 12 -24.09 -7.53 32.15
C PHE A 12 -25.16 -8.63 31.99
N GLY A 13 -24.80 -9.86 32.34
CA GLY A 13 -25.66 -11.04 32.19
C GLY A 13 -25.79 -11.58 30.75
N ARG A 14 -25.20 -10.93 29.74
CA ARG A 14 -25.12 -11.46 28.38
C ARG A 14 -23.89 -12.35 28.22
N LYS A 15 -24.02 -13.41 27.43
CA LYS A 15 -22.90 -14.24 26.97
C LYS A 15 -22.60 -13.85 25.53
N LEU A 16 -21.40 -13.35 25.29
CA LEU A 16 -20.97 -12.90 23.97
C LEU A 16 -19.85 -13.77 23.45
N ASP A 17 -19.84 -14.03 22.16
CA ASP A 17 -18.69 -14.61 21.47
C ASP A 17 -17.98 -13.50 20.70
N ILE A 18 -16.66 -13.41 20.86
CA ILE A 18 -15.83 -12.41 20.18
C ILE A 18 -14.96 -13.12 19.15
N PHE A 19 -14.94 -12.58 17.94
CA PHE A 19 -14.19 -13.10 16.83
C PHE A 19 -13.23 -12.03 16.32
N THR A 20 -12.02 -12.44 15.93
CA THR A 20 -11.05 -11.56 15.26
C THR A 20 -10.41 -12.26 14.08
N ASN A 21 -10.06 -11.50 13.04
CA ASN A 21 -9.26 -12.03 11.93
C ASN A 21 -7.74 -11.87 12.15
N HIS A 22 -7.31 -11.40 13.33
CA HIS A 22 -5.89 -11.44 13.69
C HIS A 22 -5.46 -12.90 13.92
N PRO A 23 -4.32 -13.36 13.35
CA PRO A 23 -3.80 -14.69 13.60
C PRO A 23 -3.49 -14.93 15.08
N LEU A 24 -3.91 -16.06 15.65
CA LEU A 24 -3.71 -16.33 17.09
C LEU A 24 -2.33 -16.96 17.39
N SER A 25 -1.66 -17.49 16.36
CA SER A 25 -0.29 -18.00 16.41
C SER A 25 0.63 -17.20 15.49
N PRO A 26 1.92 -17.02 15.84
CA PRO A 26 2.92 -16.38 14.97
C PRO A 26 3.09 -17.07 13.61
N ASP A 27 2.88 -18.39 13.53
CA ASP A 27 3.09 -19.16 12.29
C ASP A 27 1.89 -19.05 11.32
N GLN A 28 0.78 -18.50 11.78
CA GLN A 28 -0.43 -18.36 10.97
C GLN A 28 -0.36 -17.09 10.11
N LYS A 29 -0.51 -17.26 8.79
CA LYS A 29 -0.63 -16.13 7.87
C LYS A 29 -1.98 -15.43 8.04
N PHE A 30 -1.98 -14.11 7.89
CA PHE A 30 -3.20 -13.33 7.89
C PHE A 30 -4.09 -13.66 6.69
N SER A 31 -5.39 -13.86 6.96
CA SER A 31 -6.45 -13.96 5.95
C SER A 31 -7.61 -13.08 6.38
N ARG A 32 -7.93 -12.06 5.58
CA ARG A 32 -8.95 -11.05 5.91
C ARG A 32 -10.32 -11.65 6.21
N GLN A 33 -10.65 -12.78 5.60
CA GLN A 33 -11.95 -13.45 5.68
C GLN A 33 -12.01 -14.57 6.72
N THR A 34 -10.88 -14.92 7.34
CA THR A 34 -10.81 -15.98 8.34
C THR A 34 -10.88 -15.38 9.73
N TYR A 35 -11.80 -15.88 10.56
CA TYR A 35 -12.02 -15.39 11.91
C TYR A 35 -11.81 -16.51 12.94
N TYR A 36 -11.28 -16.12 14.09
CA TYR A 36 -11.01 -16.99 15.22
C TYR A 36 -11.80 -16.49 16.43
N GLN A 37 -12.55 -17.40 17.06
CA GLN A 37 -13.25 -17.11 18.31
C GLN A 37 -12.24 -17.01 19.45
N LEU A 38 -12.33 -15.96 20.24
CA LEU A 38 -11.53 -15.77 21.43
C LEU A 38 -12.15 -16.53 22.60
N ALA A 39 -11.30 -17.21 23.38
CA ALA A 39 -11.73 -17.85 24.61
C ALA A 39 -11.87 -16.80 25.73
N TRP A 40 -12.96 -16.91 26.50
CA TRP A 40 -13.16 -16.13 27.71
C TRP A 40 -12.46 -16.81 28.89
N ASN A 41 -11.68 -16.02 29.64
CA ASN A 41 -11.05 -16.44 30.88
C ASN A 41 -11.23 -15.33 31.93
N ASN A 42 -11.90 -15.64 33.05
CA ASN A 42 -12.23 -14.69 34.10
C ASN A 42 -12.85 -13.38 33.56
N ASP A 43 -13.92 -13.49 32.77
CA ASP A 43 -14.66 -12.37 32.15
C ASP A 43 -13.85 -11.49 31.18
N VAL A 44 -12.69 -11.99 30.71
CA VAL A 44 -11.86 -11.31 29.70
C VAL A 44 -11.59 -12.23 28.52
N ALA A 45 -11.83 -11.74 27.30
CA ALA A 45 -11.35 -12.36 26.08
C ALA A 45 -10.11 -11.59 25.59
N SER A 46 -9.00 -12.28 25.32
CA SER A 46 -7.75 -11.59 24.98
C SER A 46 -6.92 -12.34 23.94
N PHE A 47 -6.08 -11.59 23.24
CA PHE A 47 -5.09 -12.14 22.32
C PHE A 47 -3.87 -11.21 22.23
N ARG A 48 -2.74 -11.75 21.74
CA ARG A 48 -1.53 -10.97 21.52
C ARG A 48 -1.41 -10.56 20.06
N ILE A 49 -1.10 -9.29 19.84
CA ILE A 49 -0.78 -8.77 18.52
C ILE A 49 0.64 -9.22 18.15
N SER A 50 0.78 -9.95 17.06
CA SER A 50 2.05 -10.52 16.58
C SER A 50 2.62 -9.80 15.36
N GLN A 51 1.81 -9.00 14.67
CA GLN A 51 2.21 -8.32 13.45
C GLN A 51 1.49 -6.96 13.30
N ALA A 52 2.06 -6.09 12.47
CA ALA A 52 1.45 -4.84 12.06
C ALA A 52 0.32 -5.08 11.05
N GLY A 53 -0.70 -4.21 11.04
CA GLY A 53 -1.83 -4.31 10.13
C GLY A 53 -3.14 -3.80 10.71
N SER A 54 -4.21 -3.95 9.93
CA SER A 54 -5.57 -3.62 10.32
C SER A 54 -6.39 -4.89 10.50
N PHE A 55 -6.82 -5.14 11.73
CA PHE A 55 -7.53 -6.35 12.13
C PHE A 55 -8.95 -6.04 12.53
N HIS A 56 -9.90 -6.75 11.94
CA HIS A 56 -11.31 -6.63 12.27
C HIS A 56 -11.64 -7.55 13.44
N TYR A 57 -12.52 -7.08 14.32
CA TYR A 57 -13.17 -7.92 15.31
C TYR A 57 -14.67 -7.64 15.33
N TYR A 58 -15.44 -8.63 15.73
CA TYR A 58 -16.87 -8.50 15.96
C TYR A 58 -17.33 -9.38 17.12
N ALA A 59 -18.49 -9.05 17.68
CA ALA A 59 -19.12 -9.81 18.73
C ALA A 59 -20.52 -10.27 18.31
N THR A 60 -20.92 -11.46 18.75
CA THR A 60 -22.27 -12.02 18.60
C THR A 60 -22.84 -12.38 19.97
N ASP A 61 -24.16 -12.37 20.11
CA ASP A 61 -24.84 -12.83 21.33
C ASP A 61 -25.03 -14.35 21.26
N SER A 62 -24.36 -15.10 22.15
CA SER A 62 -24.38 -16.56 22.15
C SER A 62 -25.77 -17.14 22.40
N ASN A 63 -26.67 -16.37 23.02
CA ASN A 63 -28.03 -16.80 23.34
C ASN A 63 -29.02 -16.48 22.21
N SER A 64 -28.62 -15.70 21.20
CA SER A 64 -29.46 -15.37 20.06
C SER A 64 -29.34 -16.45 18.98
N SER A 65 -30.46 -16.85 18.40
CA SER A 65 -30.47 -17.69 17.18
C SER A 65 -29.96 -16.94 15.94
N SER A 66 -29.73 -15.64 16.05
CA SER A 66 -29.17 -14.80 14.99
C SER A 66 -27.64 -14.74 15.08
N THR A 67 -26.96 -15.06 13.98
CA THR A 67 -25.52 -14.88 13.82
C THR A 67 -25.12 -13.43 13.51
N LYS A 68 -26.06 -12.47 13.63
CA LYS A 68 -25.81 -11.06 13.34
C LYS A 68 -24.86 -10.48 14.38
N SER A 69 -23.83 -9.78 13.91
CA SER A 69 -22.94 -9.04 14.81
C SER A 69 -23.72 -7.98 15.57
N ILE A 70 -23.52 -7.93 16.89
CA ILE A 70 -24.10 -6.90 17.76
C ILE A 70 -23.15 -5.71 17.95
N ALA A 71 -21.86 -5.92 17.68
CA ALA A 71 -20.83 -4.92 17.69
C ALA A 71 -19.67 -5.36 16.79
N SER A 72 -18.96 -4.40 16.21
CA SER A 72 -17.72 -4.65 15.48
C SER A 72 -16.81 -3.42 15.50
N GLY A 73 -15.54 -3.64 15.19
CA GLY A 73 -14.54 -2.59 15.14
C GLY A 73 -13.24 -3.06 14.49
N TYR A 74 -12.30 -2.15 14.39
CA TYR A 74 -10.98 -2.41 13.85
C TYR A 74 -9.90 -2.05 14.87
N LEU A 75 -8.85 -2.87 14.90
CA LEU A 75 -7.63 -2.65 15.65
C LEU A 75 -6.53 -2.36 14.63
N LEU A 76 -5.90 -1.20 14.76
CA LEU A 76 -4.73 -0.83 13.98
C LEU A 76 -3.47 -1.12 14.82
N SER A 77 -2.60 -1.98 14.28
CA SER A 77 -1.28 -2.25 14.81
C SER A 77 -0.26 -1.60 13.90
N GLU A 78 0.45 -0.60 14.42
CA GLU A 78 1.44 0.16 13.66
C GLU A 78 2.69 -0.66 13.37
N PRO A 79 3.36 -0.43 12.21
CA PRO A 79 4.62 -1.08 11.90
C PRO A 79 5.76 -0.54 12.76
N GLU A 80 6.71 -1.42 13.08
CA GLU A 80 8.00 -1.01 13.64
C GLU A 80 8.98 -0.73 12.50
N LEU A 81 9.42 0.52 12.37
CA LEU A 81 10.42 0.91 11.39
C LEU A 81 11.82 0.73 11.98
N THR A 82 12.74 0.19 11.20
CA THR A 82 14.13 -0.04 11.61
C THR A 82 15.12 0.45 10.58
N ILE A 83 16.17 1.11 11.04
CA ILE A 83 17.24 1.73 10.26
C ILE A 83 18.61 1.26 10.75
N GLY A 84 19.64 1.41 9.91
CA GLY A 84 20.99 0.97 10.22
C GLY A 84 21.18 -0.54 10.13
N SER A 85 22.44 -0.96 10.07
CA SER A 85 22.82 -2.38 10.01
C SER A 85 22.52 -3.17 11.30
N THR A 86 22.36 -2.47 12.42
CA THR A 86 22.03 -3.04 13.74
C THR A 86 20.52 -3.08 14.02
N GLY A 87 19.68 -2.51 13.14
CA GLY A 87 18.23 -2.52 13.29
C GLY A 87 17.70 -1.57 14.36
N GLU A 88 18.27 -0.37 14.47
CA GLU A 88 17.79 0.67 15.38
C GLU A 88 16.36 1.06 15.07
N LYS A 89 15.52 1.21 16.09
CA LYS A 89 14.11 1.55 15.92
C LYS A 89 13.96 3.04 15.60
N LEU A 90 13.23 3.33 14.53
CA LEU A 90 12.80 4.70 14.20
C LEU A 90 11.34 4.89 14.65
N PRO A 91 11.08 5.73 15.65
CA PRO A 91 9.70 6.07 16.03
C PRO A 91 8.96 6.73 14.86
N LEU A 92 7.68 6.39 14.68
CA LEU A 92 6.86 6.95 13.58
C LEU A 92 6.73 8.47 13.66
N ASP A 93 6.63 9.03 14.87
CA ASP A 93 6.59 10.48 15.10
C ASP A 93 7.91 11.20 14.77
N CYS A 94 8.99 10.44 14.51
CA CYS A 94 10.30 10.98 14.15
C CYS A 94 10.57 10.93 12.64
N ILE A 95 9.60 10.55 11.81
CA ILE A 95 9.79 10.53 10.35
C ILE A 95 9.95 11.95 9.81
N GLN A 96 11.05 12.18 9.11
CA GLN A 96 11.35 13.38 8.35
C GLN A 96 11.53 12.96 6.89
N CYS A 97 10.46 13.08 6.11
CA CYS A 97 10.38 12.57 4.75
C CYS A 97 10.58 13.68 3.71
N GLN A 98 11.46 13.45 2.73
CA GLN A 98 11.61 14.28 1.54
C GLN A 98 11.06 13.57 0.31
N THR A 99 10.14 14.21 -0.39
CA THR A 99 9.68 13.73 -1.70
C THR A 99 10.65 14.14 -2.80
N VAL A 100 11.00 13.19 -3.68
CA VAL A 100 11.78 13.41 -4.90
C VAL A 100 10.98 12.98 -6.12
N LEU A 101 11.02 13.81 -7.18
CA LEU A 101 10.46 13.45 -8.48
C LEU A 101 11.42 12.49 -9.17
N SER A 102 11.16 11.19 -9.10
CA SER A 102 12.06 10.13 -9.59
C SER A 102 12.46 10.32 -11.05
N LYS A 103 11.54 10.77 -11.91
CA LYS A 103 11.81 11.06 -13.33
C LYS A 103 12.89 12.13 -13.56
N ASN A 104 13.17 12.98 -12.56
CA ASN A 104 14.19 14.03 -12.63
C ASN A 104 15.53 13.61 -12.00
N LEU A 105 15.64 12.39 -11.46
CA LEU A 105 16.89 11.89 -10.91
C LEU A 105 17.87 11.45 -12.00
N GLY A 106 17.42 11.25 -13.25
CA GLY A 106 18.26 10.85 -14.37
C GLY A 106 18.79 9.42 -14.23
N PRO A 107 19.96 9.09 -14.80
CA PRO A 107 20.52 7.74 -14.74
C PRO A 107 20.78 7.25 -13.32
N ILE A 108 20.49 5.97 -13.06
CA ILE A 108 20.53 5.34 -11.74
C ILE A 108 21.90 5.47 -11.06
N SER A 109 23.00 5.45 -11.82
CA SER A 109 24.36 5.65 -11.29
C SER A 109 24.57 7.00 -10.61
N THR A 110 23.76 8.00 -10.95
CA THR A 110 23.85 9.36 -10.40
C THR A 110 22.93 9.60 -9.20
N TRP A 111 22.02 8.66 -8.89
CA TRP A 111 21.04 8.84 -7.83
C TRP A 111 21.69 8.96 -6.46
N GLU A 112 22.73 8.18 -6.20
CA GLU A 112 23.40 8.16 -4.91
C GLU A 112 23.88 9.56 -4.50
N GLU A 113 24.62 10.24 -5.39
CA GLU A 113 25.14 11.59 -5.14
C GLU A 113 24.02 12.61 -4.92
N LYS A 114 22.94 12.51 -5.70
CA LYS A 114 21.78 13.41 -5.58
C LYS A 114 21.02 13.21 -4.28
N LEU A 115 20.81 11.95 -3.87
CA LEU A 115 20.09 11.59 -2.65
C LEU A 115 20.92 11.81 -1.39
N LEU A 116 22.26 11.91 -1.48
CA LEU A 116 23.09 12.35 -0.37
C LEU A 116 22.72 13.76 0.13
N VAL A 117 22.14 14.60 -0.72
CA VAL A 117 21.63 15.91 -0.31
C VAL A 117 20.51 15.76 0.72
N SER A 118 19.58 14.80 0.52
CA SER A 118 18.51 14.48 1.46
C SER A 118 19.06 14.07 2.82
N LYS A 119 20.01 13.12 2.81
CA LYS A 119 20.70 12.67 4.02
C LYS A 119 21.39 13.83 4.75
N LYS A 120 22.22 14.61 4.04
CA LYS A 120 22.98 15.71 4.65
C LYS A 120 22.10 16.85 5.15
N SER A 121 20.88 16.96 4.64
CA SER A 121 19.88 17.92 5.12
C SER A 121 19.11 17.43 6.35
N GLY A 122 19.37 16.20 6.83
CA GLY A 122 18.77 15.65 8.05
C GLY A 122 17.49 14.86 7.83
N TYR A 123 17.06 14.59 6.59
CA TYR A 123 15.91 13.70 6.34
C TYR A 123 16.29 12.25 6.62
N ASN A 124 15.36 11.48 7.19
CA ASN A 124 15.52 10.06 7.51
C ASN A 124 14.58 9.15 6.69
N MET A 125 13.85 9.73 5.73
CA MET A 125 13.07 9.00 4.73
C MET A 125 13.08 9.75 3.41
N VAL A 126 13.19 9.02 2.30
CA VAL A 126 12.96 9.53 0.94
C VAL A 126 11.70 8.91 0.38
N HIS A 127 10.79 9.75 -0.10
CA HIS A 127 9.62 9.35 -0.86
C HIS A 127 9.87 9.54 -2.35
N PHE A 128 9.84 8.44 -3.09
CA PHE A 128 9.94 8.44 -4.54
C PHE A 128 8.54 8.53 -5.15
N THR A 129 8.32 9.48 -6.07
CA THR A 129 7.21 9.33 -7.03
C THR A 129 7.42 8.05 -7.84
N PRO A 130 6.40 7.53 -8.56
CA PRO A 130 6.52 6.25 -9.25
C PRO A 130 7.81 6.14 -10.08
N ILE A 131 8.49 5.00 -9.93
CA ILE A 131 9.75 4.66 -10.61
C ILE A 131 9.52 3.82 -11.86
N GLN A 132 8.26 3.51 -12.14
CA GLN A 132 7.83 2.65 -13.23
C GLN A 132 7.86 3.35 -14.60
N GLU A 133 7.77 2.57 -15.67
CA GLU A 133 7.72 3.05 -17.04
C GLU A 133 6.55 4.03 -17.25
N LEU A 134 6.86 5.20 -17.78
CA LEU A 134 5.88 6.27 -18.00
C LEU A 134 5.22 6.10 -19.37
N GLY A 135 4.01 6.63 -19.46
CA GLY A 135 3.33 6.84 -20.73
C GLY A 135 3.79 8.07 -21.50
N ASP A 136 3.17 8.29 -22.65
CA ASP A 136 3.52 9.31 -23.65
C ASP A 136 3.46 10.74 -23.10
N SER A 137 2.56 10.99 -22.14
CA SER A 137 2.45 12.28 -21.45
C SER A 137 3.68 12.65 -20.58
N LEU A 138 4.54 11.66 -20.26
CA LEU A 138 5.64 11.77 -19.31
C LEU A 138 5.22 12.27 -17.90
N SER A 139 3.92 12.14 -17.57
CA SER A 139 3.42 12.36 -16.22
C SER A 139 3.92 11.26 -15.31
N ALA A 140 4.43 11.62 -14.11
CA ALA A 140 4.95 10.66 -13.15
C ALA A 140 3.90 9.65 -12.65
N TYR A 141 2.62 9.95 -12.82
CA TYR A 141 1.51 9.11 -12.38
C TYR A 141 0.79 8.40 -13.56
N SER A 142 1.17 8.69 -14.80
CA SER A 142 0.65 7.98 -15.98
C SER A 142 1.62 6.87 -16.37
N LEU A 143 1.41 5.67 -15.81
CA LEU A 143 2.30 4.53 -15.98
C LEU A 143 1.86 3.67 -17.17
N SER A 144 2.76 3.42 -18.12
CA SER A 144 2.49 2.53 -19.27
C SER A 144 2.81 1.07 -18.96
N ASN A 145 3.73 0.81 -18.02
CA ASN A 145 4.04 -0.51 -17.51
C ASN A 145 4.48 -0.47 -16.04
N GLN A 146 3.60 -0.96 -15.16
CA GLN A 146 3.81 -0.99 -13.71
C GLN A 146 4.90 -1.97 -13.26
N SER A 147 5.28 -2.92 -14.12
CA SER A 147 6.24 -3.98 -13.82
C SER A 147 7.65 -3.69 -14.37
N LYS A 148 7.86 -2.55 -15.02
CA LYS A 148 9.15 -2.14 -15.57
C LYS A 148 9.57 -0.81 -14.98
N LEU A 149 10.87 -0.61 -14.81
CA LEU A 149 11.44 0.67 -14.45
C LEU A 149 11.39 1.64 -15.62
N ASN A 150 11.35 2.93 -15.30
CA ASN A 150 11.47 4.01 -16.28
C ASN A 150 12.83 3.95 -16.98
N SER A 151 12.82 3.87 -18.31
CA SER A 151 14.02 3.80 -19.15
C SER A 151 14.92 5.04 -19.05
N SER A 152 14.41 6.19 -18.60
CA SER A 152 15.22 7.38 -18.32
C SER A 152 16.26 7.17 -17.20
N PHE A 153 16.14 6.08 -16.43
CA PHE A 153 17.10 5.72 -15.39
C PHE A 153 18.28 4.91 -15.93
N ASN A 154 18.26 4.51 -17.19
CA ASN A 154 19.36 3.76 -17.81
C ASN A 154 20.61 4.66 -17.92
N ASP A 155 21.78 4.10 -17.61
CA ASP A 155 23.07 4.79 -17.82
C ASP A 155 23.39 4.94 -19.31
N SER A 156 23.03 3.92 -20.09
CA SER A 156 23.11 3.88 -21.54
C SER A 156 22.15 2.84 -22.08
N ASN A 157 21.96 2.79 -23.41
CA ASN A 157 21.11 1.79 -24.05
C ASN A 157 21.54 0.34 -23.75
N ASP A 158 22.84 0.12 -23.55
CA ASP A 158 23.42 -1.20 -23.26
C ASP A 158 23.48 -1.52 -21.75
N LYS A 159 23.07 -0.56 -20.90
CA LYS A 159 23.14 -0.69 -19.44
C LYS A 159 21.83 -0.18 -18.81
N PRO A 160 20.75 -0.98 -18.89
CA PRO A 160 19.47 -0.63 -18.32
C PRO A 160 19.52 -0.64 -16.79
N ALA A 161 18.76 0.23 -16.15
CA ALA A 161 18.54 0.18 -14.70
C ALA A 161 17.66 -1.03 -14.36
N THR A 162 17.98 -1.71 -13.27
CA THR A 162 17.23 -2.89 -12.82
C THR A 162 16.67 -2.72 -11.40
N PHE A 163 15.73 -3.59 -11.02
CA PHE A 163 15.21 -3.58 -9.66
C PHE A 163 16.29 -3.96 -8.63
N GLU A 164 17.32 -4.73 -9.03
CA GLU A 164 18.49 -5.01 -8.19
C GLU A 164 19.31 -3.73 -7.93
N ASP A 165 19.42 -2.81 -8.89
CA ASP A 165 20.07 -1.51 -8.66
C ASP A 165 19.31 -0.68 -7.63
N ILE A 166 17.97 -0.66 -7.73
CA ILE A 166 17.08 0.01 -6.77
C ILE A 166 17.19 -0.64 -5.39
N GLU A 167 17.17 -1.97 -5.31
CA GLU A 167 17.34 -2.72 -4.06
C GLU A 167 18.70 -2.40 -3.41
N LYS A 168 19.78 -2.40 -4.19
CA LYS A 168 21.11 -2.07 -3.70
C LYS A 168 21.18 -0.64 -3.16
N LEU A 169 20.60 0.33 -3.86
CA LEU A 169 20.56 1.73 -3.44
C LEU A 169 19.73 1.90 -2.16
N THR A 170 18.51 1.37 -2.12
CA THR A 170 17.61 1.49 -0.97
C THR A 170 18.13 0.74 0.27
N LYS A 171 18.80 -0.40 0.08
CA LYS A 171 19.54 -1.09 1.14
C LYS A 171 20.66 -0.23 1.69
N LYS A 172 21.48 0.38 0.82
CA LYS A 172 22.55 1.32 1.22
C LYS A 172 21.99 2.51 2.00
N MET A 173 20.89 3.11 1.52
CA MET A 173 20.21 4.19 2.22
C MET A 173 19.80 3.76 3.64
N ARG A 174 19.21 2.57 3.78
CA ARG A 174 18.76 2.07 5.09
C ARG A 174 19.92 1.74 6.02
N GLU A 175 20.91 0.99 5.54
CA GLU A 175 21.99 0.42 6.37
C GLU A 175 23.12 1.41 6.66
N ASP A 176 23.56 2.17 5.65
CA ASP A 176 24.71 3.06 5.77
C ASP A 176 24.30 4.50 6.11
N TRP A 177 23.09 4.91 5.71
CA TRP A 177 22.65 6.30 5.86
C TRP A 177 21.57 6.49 6.92
N ASN A 178 21.02 5.41 7.47
CA ASN A 178 19.89 5.45 8.39
C ASN A 178 18.66 6.15 7.77
N VAL A 179 18.48 6.01 6.46
CA VAL A 179 17.41 6.65 5.66
C VAL A 179 16.51 5.57 5.07
N LEU A 180 15.21 5.64 5.36
CA LEU A 180 14.20 4.76 4.77
C LEU A 180 13.80 5.24 3.37
N SER A 181 13.11 4.38 2.62
CA SER A 181 12.54 4.71 1.33
C SER A 181 11.12 4.20 1.20
N ILE A 182 10.24 5.00 0.61
CA ILE A 182 8.89 4.61 0.18
C ILE A 182 8.69 5.06 -1.27
N CYS A 183 7.75 4.41 -1.97
CA CYS A 183 7.38 4.76 -3.34
C CYS A 183 5.86 4.84 -3.43
N ASP A 184 5.38 5.82 -4.20
CA ASP A 184 3.96 5.88 -4.58
C ASP A 184 3.53 4.61 -5.34
N ILE A 185 2.29 4.20 -5.13
CA ILE A 185 1.62 3.14 -5.88
C ILE A 185 0.36 3.72 -6.53
N VAL A 186 0.22 3.55 -7.85
CA VAL A 186 -0.93 4.03 -8.62
C VAL A 186 -1.87 2.87 -8.90
N LEU A 187 -3.06 2.89 -8.28
CA LEU A 187 -4.06 1.81 -8.40
C LEU A 187 -5.28 2.19 -9.22
N ASN A 188 -5.54 3.48 -9.38
CA ASN A 188 -6.79 4.00 -9.92
C ASN A 188 -6.77 4.24 -11.43
N HIS A 189 -5.60 4.32 -12.06
CA HIS A 189 -5.46 4.52 -13.51
C HIS A 189 -4.12 3.99 -14.03
N THR A 190 -4.02 3.93 -15.36
CA THR A 190 -2.83 3.57 -16.14
C THR A 190 -2.76 4.50 -17.36
N ALA A 191 -1.62 4.58 -18.04
CA ALA A 191 -1.52 5.34 -19.29
C ALA A 191 -2.44 4.75 -20.36
N ASN A 192 -3.11 5.59 -21.16
CA ASN A 192 -4.14 5.17 -22.10
C ASN A 192 -3.63 4.26 -23.23
N GLU A 193 -2.33 4.29 -23.49
CA GLU A 193 -1.59 3.52 -24.47
C GLU A 193 -0.90 2.27 -23.89
N SER A 194 -1.17 1.93 -22.62
CA SER A 194 -0.58 0.75 -21.97
C SER A 194 -0.88 -0.52 -22.79
N PRO A 195 0.13 -1.32 -23.16
CA PRO A 195 -0.07 -2.44 -24.11
C PRO A 195 -1.11 -3.47 -23.68
N PHE A 196 -1.29 -3.68 -22.38
CA PHE A 196 -2.26 -4.65 -21.86
C PHE A 196 -3.71 -4.23 -22.10
N LEU A 197 -4.00 -2.94 -22.31
CA LEU A 197 -5.36 -2.46 -22.56
C LEU A 197 -5.94 -2.97 -23.89
N ILE A 198 -5.07 -3.27 -24.86
CA ILE A 198 -5.47 -3.87 -26.14
C ILE A 198 -5.93 -5.31 -25.93
N SER A 199 -5.21 -6.08 -25.11
CA SER A 199 -5.52 -7.49 -24.86
C SER A 199 -6.59 -7.69 -23.77
N HIS A 200 -6.75 -6.71 -22.87
CA HIS A 200 -7.69 -6.75 -21.74
C HIS A 200 -8.51 -5.46 -21.62
N PRO A 201 -9.33 -5.12 -22.64
CA PRO A 201 -10.16 -3.92 -22.62
C PRO A 201 -11.22 -3.92 -21.51
N GLU A 202 -11.58 -5.09 -20.97
CA GLU A 202 -12.50 -5.25 -19.84
C GLU A 202 -11.99 -4.64 -18.53
N CYS A 203 -10.69 -4.38 -18.43
CA CYS A 203 -10.09 -3.66 -17.30
C CYS A 203 -10.43 -2.16 -17.28
N THR A 204 -11.05 -1.63 -18.33
CA THR A 204 -11.48 -0.23 -18.43
C THR A 204 -12.99 -0.10 -18.26
N TYR A 205 -13.49 1.12 -18.03
CA TYR A 205 -14.91 1.40 -18.20
C TYR A 205 -15.20 1.63 -19.68
N ASN A 206 -15.89 0.68 -20.34
CA ASN A 206 -16.17 0.73 -21.77
C ASN A 206 -17.67 0.55 -22.06
N CYS A 207 -18.09 0.75 -23.32
CA CYS A 207 -19.49 0.64 -23.74
C CYS A 207 -20.10 -0.76 -23.61
N PHE A 208 -19.29 -1.79 -23.36
CA PHE A 208 -19.73 -3.17 -23.12
C PHE A 208 -20.00 -3.41 -21.62
N ASN A 209 -18.99 -3.22 -20.75
CA ASN A 209 -19.12 -3.47 -19.30
C ASN A 209 -19.79 -2.32 -18.54
N SER A 210 -19.85 -1.13 -19.12
CA SER A 210 -20.45 0.08 -18.53
C SER A 210 -21.44 0.75 -19.49
N PRO A 211 -22.58 0.09 -19.83
CA PRO A 211 -23.50 0.58 -20.88
C PRO A 211 -24.09 1.97 -20.62
N HIS A 212 -24.15 2.40 -19.37
CA HIS A 212 -24.62 3.73 -18.98
C HIS A 212 -23.70 4.86 -19.49
N LEU A 213 -22.46 4.56 -19.90
CA LEU A 213 -21.53 5.53 -20.48
C LEU A 213 -21.70 5.74 -21.99
N ARG A 214 -22.54 4.95 -22.67
CA ARG A 214 -22.73 5.06 -24.14
C ARG A 214 -23.16 6.46 -24.60
N PRO A 215 -24.11 7.17 -23.93
CA PRO A 215 -24.46 8.53 -24.34
C PRO A 215 -23.29 9.50 -24.22
N SER A 216 -22.50 9.39 -23.15
CA SER A 216 -21.31 10.22 -22.92
C SER A 216 -20.23 9.95 -23.96
N TYR A 217 -19.99 8.67 -24.30
CA TYR A 217 -19.06 8.29 -25.37
C TYR A 217 -19.47 8.89 -26.72
N LEU A 218 -20.76 8.81 -27.09
CA LEU A 218 -21.25 9.39 -28.34
C LEU A 218 -21.07 10.92 -28.35
N LEU A 219 -21.35 11.60 -27.25
CA LEU A 219 -21.13 13.04 -27.14
C LEU A 219 -19.65 13.40 -27.33
N ASP A 220 -18.75 12.71 -26.64
CA ASP A 220 -17.30 12.95 -26.73
C ASP A 220 -16.76 12.70 -28.15
N ALA A 221 -17.19 11.61 -28.79
CA ALA A 221 -16.86 11.32 -30.18
C ALA A 221 -17.37 12.42 -31.12
N MET A 222 -18.60 12.91 -30.95
CA MET A 222 -19.12 14.01 -31.77
C MET A 222 -18.35 15.33 -31.55
N LEU A 223 -17.95 15.63 -30.33
CA LEU A 223 -17.12 16.82 -30.03
C LEU A 223 -15.75 16.71 -30.71
N PHE A 224 -15.12 15.53 -30.68
CA PHE A 224 -13.86 15.29 -31.38
C PHE A 224 -13.99 15.53 -32.89
N GLU A 225 -15.00 14.93 -33.53
CA GLU A 225 -15.27 15.10 -34.96
C GLU A 225 -15.54 16.57 -35.33
N LEU A 226 -16.27 17.31 -34.50
CA LEU A 226 -16.58 18.73 -34.76
C LEU A 226 -15.40 19.69 -34.59
N THR A 227 -14.37 19.30 -33.83
CA THR A 227 -13.28 20.21 -33.44
C THR A 227 -11.95 19.91 -34.14
N LEU A 228 -11.73 18.68 -34.60
CA LEU A 228 -10.44 18.23 -35.10
C LEU A 228 -10.48 17.60 -36.50
N GLN A 229 -11.65 17.26 -37.05
CA GLN A 229 -11.83 16.92 -38.46
C GLN A 229 -12.40 18.10 -39.26
#